data_AF-A0A800J895-F1
#
_entry.id   AF-A0A800J895-F1
#
_cell.length_a   1.000
_cell.length_b   1.000
_cell.length_c   1.000
_cell.angle_alpha   90.00
_cell.angle_beta   90.00
_cell.angle_gamma   90.00
#
_symmetry.space_group_name_H-M   'P 1'
#
loop_
_entity.id
_entity.type
_entity.pdbx_description
1 polymer ?
#
loop_
_entity_poly.entity_id
_entity_poly.type
_entity_poly.pdbx_seq_one_letter_code
_entity_poly.pdbx_strand_id
1 'polypeptide(L)'
;MMLEHLHPTLDGYSVLADAFFAAILRDALVGPSPQSTPPGALVRLVTPMDSLAGLVRVEQLTRSWPFRPEEAQPLRLDSSRTPPYVLDFARASISGTSWLPLADSLASVLERDDRVRDALVTRRAIVQRYPFVAAAWSSLASLELKRAQARGDNARIPYIAGLYEQALEHDPADLQALATLGALALQAGDREAALGYLERARAAGPRQPQVLYNLSGAYLMAGRTQEALALAEQLVALAPQNPQYQALLSSLRRETAGG
;
A
#
# COMPACT_ATOMS: atom_id res chain seq x y z
N MET A 1 29.12 40.50 -25.21
CA MET A 1 30.05 39.40 -24.84
C MET A 1 29.17 38.17 -24.65
N MET A 2 29.24 37.22 -25.58
CA MET A 2 28.44 35.98 -25.51
C MET A 2 28.92 35.14 -24.33
N LEU A 3 28.00 34.77 -23.43
CA LEU A 3 28.23 33.74 -22.43
C LEU A 3 28.17 32.38 -23.13
N GLU A 4 29.29 31.94 -23.70
CA GLU A 4 29.41 30.55 -24.13
C GLU A 4 29.50 29.66 -22.89
N HIS A 5 28.40 28.98 -22.58
CA HIS A 5 28.39 27.90 -21.60
C HIS A 5 29.12 26.69 -22.20
N LEU A 6 30.44 26.62 -21.98
CA LEU A 6 31.24 25.42 -22.28
C LEU A 6 30.65 24.23 -21.54
N HIS A 7 30.06 23.29 -22.29
CA HIS A 7 29.73 21.98 -21.76
C HIS A 7 31.02 21.16 -21.74
N PRO A 8 31.44 20.61 -20.59
CA PRO A 8 32.57 19.70 -20.53
C PRO A 8 32.36 18.56 -21.53
N THR A 9 33.43 18.14 -22.20
CA THR A 9 33.45 16.85 -22.91
C THR A 9 33.24 15.71 -21.91
N LEU A 10 33.00 14.48 -22.38
CA LEU A 10 32.94 13.31 -21.49
C LEU A 10 34.19 13.21 -20.60
N ASP A 11 35.36 13.56 -21.14
CA ASP A 11 36.61 13.65 -20.39
C ASP A 11 36.60 14.80 -19.36
N GLY A 12 35.97 15.92 -19.66
CA GLY A 12 35.79 17.01 -18.69
C GLY A 12 34.90 16.61 -17.52
N TYR A 13 33.85 15.83 -17.77
CA TYR A 13 32.99 15.30 -16.71
C TYR A 13 33.70 14.25 -15.84
N SER A 14 34.54 13.39 -16.42
CA SER A 14 35.32 12.42 -15.62
C SER A 14 36.31 13.12 -14.70
N VAL A 15 37.04 14.13 -15.19
CA VAL A 15 37.97 14.92 -14.38
C VAL A 15 37.25 15.65 -13.24
N LEU A 16 36.07 16.21 -13.50
CA LEU A 16 35.26 16.85 -12.46
C LEU A 16 34.76 15.84 -11.42
N ALA A 17 34.33 14.65 -11.84
CA ALA A 17 33.89 13.59 -10.95
C ALA A 17 35.02 13.11 -10.04
N ASP A 18 36.21 12.90 -10.59
CA ASP A 18 37.40 12.47 -9.84
C ASP A 18 37.81 13.53 -8.80
N ALA A 19 37.83 14.80 -9.19
CA ALA A 19 38.16 15.91 -8.29
C ALA A 19 37.15 16.03 -7.14
N PHE A 20 35.86 15.87 -7.44
CA PHE A 20 34.80 15.92 -6.43
C PHE A 20 34.85 14.71 -5.48
N PHE A 21 35.09 13.52 -6.03
CA PHE A 21 35.25 12.30 -5.25
C PHE A 21 36.47 12.38 -4.30
N ALA A 22 37.60 12.91 -4.79
CA ALA A 22 38.77 13.13 -3.96
C ALA A 22 38.51 14.14 -2.82
N ALA A 23 37.75 15.21 -3.09
CA ALA A 23 37.35 16.17 -2.07
C ALA A 23 36.43 15.53 -1.00
N ILE A 24 35.44 14.73 -1.43
CA ILE A 24 34.56 13.98 -0.53
C ILE A 24 35.34 13.06 0.42
N LEU A 25 36.33 12.34 -0.12
CA LEU A 25 37.16 11.44 0.69
C LEU A 25 38.07 12.20 1.65
N ARG A 26 38.71 13.29 1.19
CA ARG A 26 39.58 14.13 2.03
C ARG A 26 38.82 14.73 3.21
N ASP A 27 37.60 15.18 2.97
CA ASP A 27 36.77 15.86 3.97
C ASP A 27 35.92 14.86 4.79
N ALA A 28 36.17 13.55 4.63
CA ALA A 28 35.51 12.44 5.33
C ALA A 28 33.97 12.48 5.27
N LEU A 29 33.40 13.04 4.19
CA LEU A 29 31.95 13.18 4.01
C LEU A 29 31.28 11.83 3.70
N VAL A 30 32.06 10.82 3.31
CA VAL A 30 31.61 9.44 3.07
C VAL A 30 32.64 8.48 3.68
N GLY A 31 32.19 7.38 4.26
CA GLY A 31 33.06 6.42 4.98
C GLY A 31 34.12 5.73 4.10
N PRO A 32 35.15 5.13 4.71
CA PRO A 32 36.37 4.65 4.02
C PRO A 32 36.16 3.40 3.16
N SER A 33 34.97 2.81 3.16
CA SER A 33 34.64 1.68 2.31
C SER A 33 33.16 1.75 1.93
N PRO A 34 32.81 1.56 0.65
CA PRO A 34 31.41 1.38 0.27
C PRO A 34 30.89 0.17 1.04
N GLN A 35 29.97 0.40 1.98
CA GLN A 35 29.22 -0.71 2.57
C GLN A 35 28.43 -1.35 1.42
N SER A 36 28.46 -2.69 1.33
CA SER A 36 27.62 -3.40 0.37
C SER A 36 26.18 -3.05 0.66
N THR A 37 25.59 -2.21 -0.17
CA THR A 37 24.17 -1.89 -0.04
C THR A 37 23.41 -3.19 -0.25
N PRO A 38 22.51 -3.61 0.66
CA PRO A 38 21.71 -4.81 0.45
C PRO A 38 21.05 -4.71 -0.94
N PRO A 39 21.16 -5.74 -1.81
CA PRO A 39 20.69 -5.67 -3.19
C PRO A 39 19.22 -5.21 -3.34
N GLY A 40 18.40 -5.37 -2.29
CA GLY A 40 17.00 -4.95 -2.26
C GLY A 40 16.74 -3.50 -1.81
N ALA A 41 17.71 -2.79 -1.22
CA ALA A 41 17.50 -1.45 -0.68
C ALA A 41 17.51 -0.35 -1.77
N LEU A 42 18.08 -0.63 -2.95
CA LEU A 42 18.20 0.35 -4.05
C LEU A 42 17.29 0.07 -5.26
N VAL A 43 16.58 -1.06 -5.29
CA VAL A 43 15.65 -1.33 -6.39
C VAL A 43 14.36 -0.56 -6.15
N ARG A 44 14.33 0.68 -6.64
CA ARG A 44 13.09 1.44 -6.72
C ARG A 44 12.11 0.69 -7.62
N LEU A 45 10.97 0.30 -7.06
CA LEU A 45 9.90 -0.27 -7.86
C LEU A 45 9.38 0.78 -8.84
N VAL A 46 9.34 0.41 -10.11
CA VAL A 46 8.85 1.26 -11.19
C VAL A 46 7.43 0.80 -11.52
N THR A 47 6.47 1.70 -11.32
CA THR A 47 5.06 1.42 -11.64
C THR A 47 4.80 1.58 -13.14
N PRO A 48 3.70 1.03 -13.70
CA PRO A 48 3.32 1.29 -15.09
C PRO A 48 3.19 2.78 -15.41
N MET A 49 2.72 3.58 -14.45
CA MET A 49 2.67 5.05 -14.56
C MET A 49 4.07 5.66 -14.62
N ASP A 50 5.02 5.22 -13.80
CA ASP A 50 6.39 5.73 -13.82
C ASP A 50 7.08 5.42 -15.16
N SER A 51 6.93 4.19 -15.66
CA SER A 51 7.48 3.79 -16.96
C SER A 51 6.95 4.66 -18.08
N LEU A 52 5.62 4.86 -18.13
CA LEU A 52 4.99 5.62 -19.21
C LEU A 52 5.25 7.13 -19.09
N ALA A 53 5.34 7.66 -17.86
CA ALA A 53 5.78 9.04 -17.63
C ALA A 53 7.22 9.25 -18.10
N GLY A 54 8.11 8.31 -17.84
CA GLY A 54 9.48 8.31 -18.36
C GLY A 54 9.52 8.36 -19.88
N LEU A 55 8.77 7.48 -20.55
CA LEU A 55 8.68 7.46 -22.03
C LEU A 55 8.14 8.77 -22.59
N VAL A 56 7.04 9.30 -22.03
CA VAL A 56 6.47 10.59 -22.46
C VAL A 56 7.48 11.72 -22.29
N ARG A 57 8.22 11.74 -21.16
CA ARG A 57 9.24 12.77 -20.89
C ARG A 57 10.40 12.69 -21.88
N VAL A 58 10.91 11.49 -22.16
CA VAL A 58 11.99 11.28 -23.13
C VAL A 58 11.56 11.77 -24.50
N GLU A 59 10.41 11.30 -24.99
CA GLU A 59 9.86 11.73 -26.29
C GLU A 59 9.68 13.25 -26.37
N GLN A 60 9.20 13.89 -25.30
CA GLN A 60 9.07 15.35 -25.23
C GLN A 60 10.40 16.09 -25.28
N LEU A 61 11.45 15.56 -24.67
CA LEU A 61 12.79 16.18 -24.66
C LEU A 61 13.54 15.95 -25.97
N THR A 62 13.33 14.81 -26.62
CA THR A 62 14.01 14.45 -27.88
C THR A 62 13.26 14.91 -29.13
N ARG A 63 12.11 15.58 -28.99
CA ARG A 63 11.28 16.01 -30.13
C ARG A 63 11.87 17.14 -30.96
N SER A 64 12.83 17.88 -30.42
CA SER A 64 13.37 19.11 -31.02
C SER A 64 14.88 19.17 -30.86
N TRP A 65 15.48 20.28 -31.30
CA TRP A 65 16.90 20.58 -31.12
C TRP A 65 17.36 20.30 -29.66
N PRO A 66 18.53 19.66 -29.44
CA PRO A 66 19.53 19.24 -30.42
C PRO A 66 19.24 17.89 -31.09
N PHE A 67 18.20 17.16 -30.66
CA PHE A 67 17.97 15.79 -31.09
C PHE A 67 17.28 15.66 -32.46
N ARG A 68 16.39 16.62 -32.79
CA ARG A 68 15.70 16.69 -34.10
C ARG A 68 15.57 18.14 -34.57
N PRO A 69 16.58 18.66 -35.30
CA PRO A 69 16.64 20.07 -35.67
C PRO A 69 15.68 20.48 -36.81
N GLU A 70 15.18 19.53 -37.59
CA GLU A 70 14.49 19.84 -38.86
C GLU A 70 12.96 19.97 -38.76
N GLU A 71 12.27 19.38 -37.78
CA GLU A 71 10.83 19.60 -37.54
C GLU A 71 10.33 18.85 -36.28
N ALA A 72 9.46 19.47 -35.48
CA ALA A 72 8.84 18.83 -34.32
C ALA A 72 7.74 17.84 -34.77
N GLN A 73 7.96 16.55 -34.56
CA GLN A 73 6.99 15.50 -34.91
C GLN A 73 5.91 15.29 -33.83
N PRO A 74 4.71 14.78 -34.17
CA PRO A 74 3.71 14.39 -33.19
C PRO A 74 4.19 13.21 -32.32
N LEU A 75 3.78 13.22 -31.05
CA LEU A 75 4.14 12.20 -30.05
C LEU A 75 3.64 10.82 -30.49
N ARG A 76 4.57 9.90 -30.78
CA ARG A 76 4.27 8.50 -31.07
C ARG A 76 4.63 7.63 -29.86
N LEU A 77 3.65 7.33 -29.03
CA LEU A 77 3.82 6.39 -27.92
C LEU A 77 3.22 5.04 -28.32
N ASP A 78 4.04 4.00 -28.38
CA ASP A 78 3.51 2.63 -28.41
C ASP A 78 3.02 2.25 -27.01
N SER A 79 1.75 2.56 -26.74
CA SER A 79 1.05 2.15 -25.53
C SER A 79 0.13 0.95 -25.76
N SER A 80 0.32 0.19 -26.85
CA SER A 80 -0.59 -0.92 -27.23
C SER A 80 -0.74 -1.99 -26.13
N ARG A 81 0.30 -2.16 -25.30
CA ARG A 81 0.33 -3.13 -24.19
C ARG A 81 -0.08 -2.55 -22.83
N THR A 82 -0.44 -1.27 -22.78
CA THR A 82 -0.75 -0.56 -21.54
C THR A 82 -2.17 0.00 -21.61
N PRO A 83 -3.02 -0.22 -20.60
CA PRO A 83 -4.37 0.33 -20.61
C PRO A 83 -4.37 1.86 -20.72
N PRO A 84 -5.32 2.46 -21.47
CA PRO A 84 -5.34 3.89 -21.74
C PRO A 84 -5.31 4.76 -20.47
N TYR A 85 -5.99 4.36 -19.39
CA TYR A 85 -6.03 5.11 -18.14
C TYR A 85 -4.64 5.31 -17.51
N VAL A 86 -3.69 4.40 -17.72
CA VAL A 86 -2.32 4.54 -17.20
C VAL A 86 -1.60 5.72 -17.86
N LEU A 87 -1.91 6.00 -19.13
CA LEU A 87 -1.38 7.17 -19.85
C LEU A 87 -1.89 8.47 -19.23
N ASP A 88 -3.15 8.50 -18.81
CA ASP A 88 -3.74 9.67 -18.15
C ASP A 88 -3.05 9.93 -16.80
N PHE A 89 -2.85 8.89 -15.99
CA PHE A 89 -2.06 8.99 -14.75
C PHE A 89 -0.61 9.45 -15.01
N ALA A 90 0.03 8.91 -16.05
CA ALA A 90 1.40 9.29 -16.41
C ALA A 90 1.50 10.76 -16.81
N ARG A 91 0.57 11.25 -17.63
CA ARG A 91 0.48 12.68 -18.02
C ARG A 91 0.22 13.57 -16.81
N ALA A 92 -0.70 13.18 -15.93
CA ALA A 92 -0.99 13.93 -14.70
C ALA A 92 0.22 14.02 -13.75
N SER A 93 1.01 12.95 -13.67
CA SER A 93 2.27 12.94 -12.91
C SER A 93 3.28 13.93 -13.47
N ILE A 94 3.42 13.99 -14.81
CA ILE A 94 4.31 14.95 -15.48
C ILE A 94 3.86 16.40 -15.30
N SER A 95 2.55 16.66 -15.24
CA SER A 95 1.98 18.00 -15.07
C SER A 95 2.12 18.56 -13.65
N GLY A 96 2.82 17.87 -12.75
CA GLY A 96 3.11 18.33 -11.39
C GLY A 96 2.11 17.90 -10.32
N THR A 97 1.17 17.01 -10.66
CA THR A 97 0.27 16.41 -9.66
C THR A 97 1.08 15.53 -8.71
N SER A 98 0.75 15.54 -7.42
CA SER A 98 1.45 14.72 -6.43
C SER A 98 1.37 13.23 -6.78
N TRP A 99 2.51 12.55 -6.70
CA TRP A 99 2.63 11.15 -7.12
C TRP A 99 1.82 10.19 -6.25
N LEU A 100 1.74 10.42 -4.94
CA LEU A 100 1.09 9.52 -3.99
C LEU A 100 -0.40 9.31 -4.30
N PRO A 101 -1.25 10.35 -4.39
CA PRO A 101 -2.67 10.18 -4.70
C PRO A 101 -2.91 9.60 -6.10
N LEU A 102 -2.03 9.89 -7.07
CA LEU A 102 -2.11 9.29 -8.41
C LEU A 102 -1.78 7.79 -8.38
N ALA A 103 -0.71 7.40 -7.69
CA ALA A 103 -0.31 6.00 -7.55
C ALA A 103 -1.37 5.20 -6.78
N ASP A 104 -1.95 5.78 -5.73
CA ASP A 104 -3.04 5.17 -4.96
C ASP A 104 -4.32 4.97 -5.81
N SER A 105 -4.69 5.99 -6.58
CA SER A 105 -5.82 5.92 -7.52
C SER A 105 -5.57 4.89 -8.62
N LEU A 106 -4.36 4.86 -9.18
CA LEU A 106 -3.93 3.88 -10.18
C LEU A 106 -4.02 2.46 -9.62
N ALA A 107 -3.46 2.21 -8.42
CA ALA A 107 -3.54 0.91 -7.77
C ALA A 107 -5.00 0.46 -7.61
N SER A 108 -5.87 1.35 -7.15
CA SER A 108 -7.30 1.07 -6.98
C SER A 108 -8.01 0.74 -8.31
N VAL A 109 -7.66 1.40 -9.41
CA VAL A 109 -8.19 1.09 -10.75
C VAL A 109 -7.66 -0.27 -11.23
N LEU A 110 -6.36 -0.53 -11.06
CA LEU A 110 -5.74 -1.80 -11.44
C LEU A 110 -6.35 -2.99 -10.66
N GLU A 111 -6.69 -2.79 -9.38
CA GLU A 111 -7.38 -3.80 -8.56
C GLU A 111 -8.79 -4.11 -9.06
N ARG A 112 -9.52 -3.08 -9.53
CA ARG A 112 -10.87 -3.26 -10.11
C ARG A 112 -10.83 -3.95 -11.48
N ASP A 113 -9.77 -3.69 -12.25
CA ASP A 113 -9.51 -4.26 -13.57
C ASP A 113 -8.85 -5.66 -13.49
N ASP A 114 -8.76 -6.25 -12.28
CA ASP A 114 -8.12 -7.53 -11.98
C ASP A 114 -6.64 -7.64 -12.43
N ARG A 115 -5.97 -6.51 -12.63
CA ARG A 115 -4.54 -6.42 -12.96
C ARG A 115 -3.69 -6.51 -11.70
N VAL A 116 -3.86 -7.61 -10.95
CA VAL A 116 -3.32 -7.82 -9.59
C VAL A 116 -1.79 -7.64 -9.53
N ARG A 117 -1.05 -8.04 -10.58
CA ARG A 117 0.42 -7.90 -10.61
C ARG A 117 0.84 -6.43 -10.56
N ASP A 118 0.25 -5.61 -11.42
CA ASP A 118 0.57 -4.19 -11.52
C ASP A 118 0.06 -3.41 -10.31
N ALA A 119 -1.11 -3.79 -9.77
CA ALA A 119 -1.62 -3.25 -8.52
C ALA A 119 -0.64 -3.50 -7.37
N LEU A 120 -0.13 -4.73 -7.22
CA LEU A 120 0.85 -5.07 -6.19
C LEU A 120 2.16 -4.30 -6.35
N VAL A 121 2.69 -4.19 -7.57
CA VAL A 121 3.89 -3.38 -7.84
C VAL A 121 3.64 -1.92 -7.41
N THR A 122 2.48 -1.38 -7.74
CA THR A 122 2.11 0.00 -7.41
C THR A 122 1.96 0.21 -5.89
N ARG A 123 1.24 -0.68 -5.19
CA ARG A 123 1.10 -0.63 -3.72
C ARG A 123 2.45 -0.75 -3.01
N ARG A 124 3.33 -1.66 -3.45
CA ARG A 124 4.67 -1.81 -2.89
C ARG A 124 5.56 -0.59 -3.16
N ALA A 125 5.44 0.02 -4.34
CA ALA A 125 6.15 1.26 -4.65
C ALA A 125 5.70 2.42 -3.74
N ILE A 126 4.40 2.48 -3.39
CA ILE A 126 3.90 3.46 -2.42
C ILE A 126 4.53 3.23 -1.04
N VAL A 127 4.50 2.00 -0.52
CA VAL A 127 5.12 1.65 0.76
C VAL A 127 6.62 1.96 0.78
N GLN A 128 7.34 1.62 -0.29
CA GLN A 128 8.77 1.90 -0.40
C GLN A 128 9.08 3.40 -0.36
N ARG A 129 8.22 4.23 -0.96
CA ARG A 129 8.44 5.69 -1.06
C ARG A 129 7.87 6.47 0.12
N TYR A 130 6.81 5.97 0.74
CA TYR A 130 6.08 6.60 1.85
C TYR A 130 5.81 5.57 2.96
N PRO A 131 6.87 5.01 3.58
CA PRO A 131 6.71 3.96 4.59
C PRO A 131 5.94 4.45 5.82
N PHE A 132 5.91 5.75 6.09
CA PHE A 132 5.20 6.34 7.22
C PHE A 132 3.68 6.50 7.03
N VAL A 133 3.13 6.12 5.87
CA VAL A 133 1.68 6.21 5.61
C VAL A 133 1.03 4.87 5.99
N ALA A 134 0.33 4.82 7.12
CA ALA A 134 -0.33 3.60 7.61
C ALA A 134 -1.27 2.98 6.56
N ALA A 135 -2.10 3.80 5.90
CA ALA A 135 -3.01 3.35 4.86
C ALA A 135 -2.32 2.65 3.67
N ALA A 136 -1.05 2.96 3.38
CA ALA A 136 -0.29 2.29 2.33
C ALA A 136 0.00 0.82 2.69
N TRP A 137 0.36 0.57 3.95
CA TRP A 137 0.56 -0.77 4.48
C TRP A 137 -0.75 -1.56 4.53
N SER A 138 -1.82 -0.97 5.09
CA SER A 138 -3.15 -1.59 5.16
C SER A 138 -3.71 -1.95 3.78
N SER A 139 -3.51 -1.08 2.77
CA SER A 139 -3.96 -1.34 1.40
C SER A 139 -3.14 -2.44 0.70
N LEU A 140 -1.84 -2.51 0.96
CA LEU A 140 -1.01 -3.61 0.45
C LEU A 140 -1.39 -4.93 1.11
N ALA A 141 -1.60 -4.92 2.43
CA ALA A 141 -2.00 -6.08 3.22
C ALA A 141 -3.37 -6.60 2.76
N SER A 142 -4.35 -5.73 2.52
CA SER A 142 -5.67 -6.13 2.05
C SER A 142 -5.63 -6.77 0.66
N LEU A 143 -4.80 -6.25 -0.24
CA LEU A 143 -4.62 -6.83 -1.57
C LEU A 143 -3.93 -8.20 -1.52
N GLU A 144 -2.88 -8.35 -0.70
CA GLU A 144 -2.23 -9.65 -0.50
C GLU A 144 -3.15 -10.66 0.19
N LEU A 145 -3.99 -10.23 1.14
CA LEU A 145 -4.99 -11.06 1.79
C LEU A 145 -6.04 -11.58 0.80
N LYS A 146 -6.63 -10.69 -0.01
CA LYS A 146 -7.59 -11.05 -1.07
C LYS A 146 -6.98 -12.09 -2.01
N ARG A 147 -5.71 -11.90 -2.38
CA ARG A 147 -4.97 -12.82 -3.26
C ARG A 147 -4.67 -14.16 -2.59
N ALA A 148 -4.30 -14.17 -1.31
CA ALA A 148 -4.07 -15.39 -0.55
C ALA A 148 -5.36 -16.20 -0.42
N GLN A 149 -6.47 -15.55 -0.07
CA GLN A 149 -7.79 -16.18 0.01
C GLN A 149 -8.23 -16.78 -1.33
N ALA A 150 -8.09 -16.03 -2.44
CA ALA A 150 -8.44 -16.53 -3.78
C ALA A 150 -7.62 -17.76 -4.20
N ARG A 151 -6.44 -17.97 -3.61
CA ARG A 151 -5.55 -19.10 -3.89
C ARG A 151 -5.60 -20.21 -2.83
N GLY A 152 -6.31 -19.99 -1.72
CA GLY A 152 -6.24 -20.86 -0.54
C GLY A 152 -4.85 -20.90 0.11
N ASP A 153 -4.04 -19.85 -0.05
CA ASP A 153 -2.65 -19.79 0.40
C ASP A 153 -2.54 -19.26 1.84
N ASN A 154 -2.89 -20.10 2.81
CA ASN A 154 -2.82 -19.76 4.23
C ASN A 154 -1.38 -19.56 4.74
N ALA A 155 -0.37 -20.06 4.02
CA ALA A 155 1.04 -19.90 4.41
C ALA A 155 1.49 -18.42 4.38
N ARG A 156 0.77 -17.57 3.64
CA ARG A 156 1.04 -16.13 3.56
C ARG A 156 0.45 -15.30 4.68
N ILE A 157 -0.44 -15.86 5.51
CA ILE A 157 -1.13 -15.11 6.57
C ILE A 157 -0.16 -14.42 7.55
N PRO A 158 0.95 -15.04 8.02
CA PRO A 158 1.91 -14.36 8.89
C PRO A 158 2.56 -13.13 8.24
N TYR A 159 2.92 -13.22 6.96
CA TYR A 159 3.46 -12.08 6.20
C TYR A 159 2.42 -10.94 6.09
N ILE A 160 1.16 -11.28 5.83
CA ILE A 160 0.06 -10.31 5.73
C ILE A 160 -0.21 -9.65 7.09
N ALA A 161 -0.18 -10.42 8.18
CA ALA A 161 -0.32 -9.88 9.53
C ALA A 161 0.79 -8.86 9.84
N GLY A 162 2.04 -9.18 9.51
CA GLY A 162 3.16 -8.24 9.64
C GLY A 162 2.97 -6.92 8.87
N LEU A 163 2.33 -6.96 7.69
CA LEU A 163 2.01 -5.72 6.97
C LEU A 163 0.96 -4.87 7.71
N TYR A 164 -0.05 -5.49 8.31
CA TYR A 164 -1.01 -4.75 9.15
C TYR A 164 -0.38 -4.25 10.44
N GLU A 165 0.56 -4.98 11.03
CA GLU A 165 1.33 -4.52 12.19
C GLU A 165 2.16 -3.27 11.86
N GLN A 166 2.81 -3.24 10.68
CA GLN A 166 3.48 -2.04 10.18
C GLN A 166 2.52 -0.85 10.00
N ALA A 167 1.26 -1.10 9.58
CA ALA A 167 0.26 -0.05 9.57
C ALA A 167 -0.01 0.50 10.98
N LEU A 168 -0.13 -0.39 11.98
CA LEU A 168 -0.37 -0.01 13.38
C LEU A 168 0.82 0.69 14.05
N GLU A 169 2.05 0.46 13.59
CA GLU A 169 3.23 1.21 14.05
C GLU A 169 3.14 2.70 13.66
N HIS A 170 2.52 3.00 12.51
CA HIS A 170 2.35 4.36 12.02
C HIS A 170 1.02 5.01 12.41
N ASP A 171 -0.05 4.22 12.53
CA ASP A 171 -1.34 4.64 13.07
C ASP A 171 -1.91 3.54 14.00
N PRO A 172 -1.70 3.67 15.32
CA PRO A 172 -2.19 2.70 16.30
C PRO A 172 -3.71 2.52 16.33
N ALA A 173 -4.45 3.42 15.71
CA ALA A 173 -5.91 3.43 15.60
C ALA A 173 -6.41 3.09 14.18
N ASP A 174 -5.54 2.60 13.27
CA ASP A 174 -5.95 2.13 11.95
C ASP A 174 -7.00 1.02 12.11
N LEU A 175 -8.24 1.41 11.87
CA LEU A 175 -9.40 0.56 12.08
C LEU A 175 -9.38 -0.68 11.19
N GLN A 176 -8.89 -0.55 9.96
CA GLN A 176 -8.84 -1.65 9.01
C GLN A 176 -7.80 -2.68 9.47
N ALA A 177 -6.63 -2.24 9.90
CA ALA A 177 -5.58 -3.10 10.43
C ALA A 177 -6.04 -3.82 11.70
N LEU A 178 -6.60 -3.09 12.68
CA LEU A 178 -7.12 -3.67 13.93
C LEU A 178 -8.23 -4.69 13.66
N ALA A 179 -9.22 -4.34 12.84
CA ALA A 179 -10.34 -5.23 12.53
C ALA A 179 -9.88 -6.49 11.80
N THR A 180 -8.93 -6.37 10.87
CA THR A 180 -8.46 -7.51 10.08
C THR A 180 -7.53 -8.42 10.88
N LEU A 181 -6.59 -7.88 11.66
CA LEU A 181 -5.75 -8.67 12.57
C LEU A 181 -6.60 -9.40 13.60
N GLY A 182 -7.62 -8.72 14.15
CA GLY A 182 -8.61 -9.35 15.03
C GLY A 182 -9.37 -10.50 14.37
N ALA A 183 -9.81 -10.33 13.12
CA ALA A 183 -10.48 -11.39 12.37
C ALA A 183 -9.55 -12.58 12.06
N LEU A 184 -8.29 -12.33 11.72
CA LEU A 184 -7.30 -13.37 11.48
C LEU A 184 -6.97 -14.13 12.77
N ALA A 185 -6.86 -13.44 13.90
CA ALA A 185 -6.66 -14.07 15.21
C ALA A 185 -7.85 -14.96 15.62
N LEU A 186 -9.09 -14.51 15.36
CA LEU A 186 -10.29 -15.34 15.55
C LEU A 186 -10.23 -16.63 14.73
N GLN A 187 -9.89 -16.52 13.45
CA GLN A 187 -9.76 -17.68 12.56
C GLN A 187 -8.65 -18.63 13.03
N ALA A 188 -7.59 -18.11 13.62
CA ALA A 188 -6.48 -18.89 14.17
C ALA A 188 -6.81 -19.53 15.53
N GLY A 189 -7.93 -19.20 16.16
CA GLY A 189 -8.25 -19.65 17.51
C GLY A 189 -7.55 -18.86 18.62
N ASP A 190 -6.78 -17.82 18.27
CA ASP A 190 -6.05 -16.98 19.22
C ASP A 190 -7.01 -15.95 19.84
N ARG A 191 -7.68 -16.41 20.89
CA ARG A 191 -8.64 -15.66 21.68
C ARG A 191 -8.05 -14.36 22.26
N GLU A 192 -6.81 -14.39 22.76
CA GLU A 192 -6.22 -13.24 23.45
C GLU A 192 -5.90 -12.13 22.45
N ALA A 193 -5.23 -12.49 21.34
CA ALA A 193 -4.93 -11.53 20.28
C ALA A 193 -6.21 -10.99 19.64
N ALA A 194 -7.21 -11.85 19.40
CA ALA A 194 -8.51 -11.44 18.87
C ALA A 194 -9.17 -10.36 19.73
N LEU A 195 -9.26 -10.58 21.04
CA LEU A 195 -9.82 -9.59 21.97
C LEU A 195 -9.00 -8.29 21.97
N GLY A 196 -7.67 -8.40 22.06
CA GLY A 196 -6.79 -7.22 22.09
C GLY A 196 -6.96 -6.32 20.87
N TYR A 197 -6.95 -6.90 19.67
CA TYR A 197 -7.13 -6.13 18.43
C TYR A 197 -8.57 -5.60 18.27
N LEU A 198 -9.59 -6.41 18.56
CA LEU A 198 -10.99 -6.04 18.34
C LEU A 198 -11.52 -5.05 19.38
N GLU A 199 -11.03 -5.08 20.63
CA GLU A 199 -11.37 -4.06 21.62
C GLU A 199 -10.76 -2.71 21.27
N ARG A 200 -9.51 -2.69 20.77
CA ARG A 200 -8.91 -1.47 20.19
C ARG A 200 -9.67 -1.00 18.95
N ALA A 201 -10.07 -1.91 18.06
CA ALA A 201 -10.87 -1.57 16.89
C ALA A 201 -12.21 -0.93 17.30
N ARG A 202 -12.86 -1.47 18.33
CA ARG A 202 -14.10 -0.89 18.88
C ARG A 202 -13.86 0.49 19.47
N ALA A 203 -12.74 0.72 20.15
CA ALA A 203 -12.41 2.05 20.66
C ALA A 203 -12.21 3.08 19.53
N ALA A 204 -11.56 2.68 18.43
CA ALA A 204 -11.35 3.53 17.25
C ALA A 204 -12.64 3.74 16.42
N GLY A 205 -13.50 2.71 16.33
CA GLY A 205 -14.76 2.73 15.58
C GLY A 205 -15.92 2.11 16.34
N PRO A 206 -16.54 2.81 17.32
CA PRO A 206 -17.48 2.24 18.29
C PRO A 206 -18.76 1.62 17.72
N ARG A 207 -19.12 1.92 16.47
CA ARG A 207 -20.38 1.48 15.84
C ARG A 207 -20.17 0.74 14.53
N GLN A 208 -18.96 0.21 14.30
CA GLN A 208 -18.66 -0.52 13.07
C GLN A 208 -19.22 -1.96 13.16
N PRO A 209 -20.23 -2.34 12.36
CA PRO A 209 -20.91 -3.63 12.52
C PRO A 209 -19.97 -4.83 12.38
N GLN A 210 -19.00 -4.76 11.47
CA GLN A 210 -18.02 -5.84 11.30
C GLN A 210 -17.16 -6.06 12.56
N VAL A 211 -16.77 -4.97 13.24
CA VAL A 211 -15.98 -5.04 14.47
C VAL A 211 -16.82 -5.61 15.61
N LEU A 212 -18.07 -5.15 15.76
CA LEU A 212 -18.98 -5.68 16.79
C LEU A 212 -19.27 -7.17 16.57
N TYR A 213 -19.45 -7.59 15.31
CA TYR A 213 -19.66 -8.99 14.96
C TYR A 213 -18.46 -9.86 15.30
N ASN A 214 -17.26 -9.46 14.87
CA ASN A 214 -16.04 -10.20 15.20
C ASN A 214 -15.78 -10.21 16.71
N LEU A 215 -15.93 -9.08 17.40
CA LEU A 215 -15.73 -8.99 18.85
C LEU A 215 -16.73 -9.85 19.63
N SER A 216 -17.97 -10.00 19.13
CA SER A 216 -18.94 -10.94 19.72
C SER A 216 -18.44 -12.38 19.64
N GLY A 217 -17.85 -12.78 18.51
CA GLY A 217 -17.21 -14.09 18.36
C GLY A 217 -16.00 -14.26 19.28
N ALA A 218 -15.19 -13.22 19.45
CA ALA A 218 -14.05 -13.23 20.36
C ALA A 218 -14.49 -13.41 21.82
N TYR A 219 -15.56 -12.73 22.23
CA TYR A 219 -16.14 -12.90 23.56
C TYR A 219 -16.69 -14.31 23.77
N LEU A 220 -17.33 -14.93 22.76
CA LEU A 220 -17.77 -16.32 22.88
C LEU A 220 -16.62 -17.29 23.05
N MET A 221 -15.56 -17.16 22.25
CA MET A 221 -14.35 -17.98 22.40
C MET A 221 -13.72 -17.78 23.79
N ALA A 222 -13.93 -16.62 24.41
CA ALA A 222 -13.48 -16.32 25.76
C ALA A 222 -14.41 -16.80 26.89
N GLY A 223 -15.56 -17.39 26.58
CA GLY A 223 -16.59 -17.73 27.56
C GLY A 223 -17.33 -16.51 28.13
N ARG A 224 -17.17 -15.35 27.51
CA ARG A 224 -17.75 -14.05 27.88
C ARG A 224 -19.11 -13.86 27.20
N THR A 225 -20.02 -14.81 27.42
CA THR A 225 -21.28 -14.91 26.67
C THR A 225 -22.22 -13.71 26.89
N GLN A 226 -22.21 -13.12 28.09
CA GLN A 226 -22.97 -11.91 28.42
C GLN A 226 -22.52 -10.71 27.57
N GLU A 227 -21.21 -10.50 27.43
CA GLU A 227 -20.67 -9.42 26.59
C GLU A 227 -20.92 -9.66 25.11
N ALA A 228 -20.83 -10.91 24.65
CA ALA A 228 -21.20 -11.28 23.28
C ALA A 228 -22.68 -10.97 22.99
N LEU A 229 -23.58 -11.30 23.94
CA LEU A 229 -25.01 -11.03 23.84
C LEU A 229 -25.29 -9.53 23.70
N ALA A 230 -24.66 -8.71 24.53
CA ALA A 230 -24.81 -7.25 24.48
C ALA A 230 -24.37 -6.67 23.11
N LEU A 231 -23.30 -7.20 22.51
CA LEU A 231 -22.88 -6.79 21.16
C LEU A 231 -23.87 -7.24 20.07
N ALA A 232 -24.42 -8.45 20.18
CA ALA A 232 -25.43 -8.93 19.25
C ALA A 232 -26.72 -8.10 19.30
N GLU A 233 -27.13 -7.66 20.49
CA GLU A 233 -28.27 -6.75 20.65
C GLU A 233 -28.01 -5.38 19.99
N GLN A 234 -26.80 -4.84 20.14
CA GLN A 234 -26.38 -3.63 19.43
C GLN A 234 -26.40 -3.81 17.91
N LEU A 235 -25.91 -4.95 17.40
CA LEU A 235 -25.93 -5.26 15.97
C LEU A 235 -27.35 -5.30 15.40
N VAL A 236 -28.27 -5.96 16.10
CA VAL A 236 -29.69 -6.00 15.71
C VAL A 236 -30.32 -4.61 15.80
N ALA A 237 -29.98 -3.81 16.81
CA ALA A 237 -30.46 -2.42 16.88
C ALA A 237 -29.98 -1.55 15.71
N LEU A 238 -28.74 -1.76 15.24
CA LEU A 238 -28.17 -1.05 14.09
C LEU A 238 -28.80 -1.49 12.76
N ALA A 239 -29.06 -2.78 12.59
CA ALA A 239 -29.67 -3.33 11.37
C ALA A 239 -30.71 -4.41 11.72
N PRO A 240 -31.94 -4.01 12.09
CA PRO A 240 -32.97 -4.93 12.56
C PRO A 240 -33.37 -5.98 11.54
N GLN A 241 -33.20 -5.71 10.24
CA GLN A 241 -33.57 -6.60 9.15
C GLN A 241 -32.42 -7.51 8.68
N ASN A 242 -31.24 -7.43 9.30
CA ASN A 242 -30.11 -8.29 8.92
C ASN A 242 -30.29 -9.71 9.50
N PRO A 243 -30.49 -10.75 8.66
CA PRO A 243 -30.75 -12.10 9.14
C PRO A 243 -29.58 -12.70 9.94
N GLN A 244 -28.34 -12.32 9.59
CA GLN A 244 -27.14 -12.82 10.27
C GLN A 244 -27.07 -12.31 11.72
N TYR A 245 -27.46 -11.06 11.96
CA TYR A 245 -27.45 -10.47 13.31
C TYR A 245 -28.60 -11.03 14.16
N GLN A 246 -29.78 -11.23 13.57
CA GLN A 246 -30.89 -11.91 14.25
C GLN A 246 -30.54 -13.35 14.64
N ALA A 247 -29.90 -14.09 13.73
CA ALA A 247 -29.47 -15.47 13.97
C ALA A 247 -28.44 -15.53 15.11
N LEU A 248 -27.45 -14.63 15.10
CA LEU A 248 -26.45 -14.51 16.17
C LEU A 248 -27.11 -14.21 17.52
N LEU A 249 -28.01 -13.23 17.58
CA LEU A 249 -28.72 -12.90 18.83
C LEU A 249 -29.56 -14.08 19.33
N SER A 250 -30.23 -14.79 18.42
CA SER A 250 -31.07 -15.94 18.77
C SER A 250 -30.27 -17.15 19.23
N SER A 251 -29.07 -17.39 18.67
CA SER A 251 -28.19 -18.46 19.16
C SER A 251 -27.69 -18.15 20.56
N LEU A 252 -27.24 -16.91 20.80
CA LEU A 252 -26.73 -16.47 22.09
C LEU A 252 -27.78 -16.54 23.21
N ARG A 253 -29.02 -16.11 22.93
CA ARG A 253 -30.12 -16.19 23.92
C ARG A 253 -30.44 -17.63 24.32
N ARG A 254 -30.39 -18.56 23.37
CA ARG A 254 -30.63 -19.99 23.65
C ARG A 254 -29.52 -20.56 24.54
N GLU A 255 -28.28 -20.21 24.27
CA GLU A 255 -27.13 -20.66 25.06
C GLU A 255 -27.18 -20.13 26.50
N THR A 256 -27.58 -18.87 26.70
CA THR A 256 -27.75 -18.28 28.04
C THR A 256 -28.98 -18.79 28.81
N ALA A 257 -29.98 -19.35 28.12
CA ALA A 257 -31.19 -19.87 28.75
C ALA A 257 -31.10 -21.36 29.12
N GLY A 258 -30.09 -22.07 28.61
CA GLY A 258 -29.89 -23.51 28.81
C GLY A 258 -28.73 -23.90 29.72
N GLY A 259 -27.95 -22.93 30.21
CA GLY A 259 -26.87 -23.13 31.21
C GLY A 259 -27.28 -22.62 32.58
#